data_AF-A0A167TX19-F1
#
_entry.id   AF-A0A167TX19-F1
#
_cell.length_a   1.000
_cell.length_b   1.000
_cell.length_c   1.000
_cell.angle_alpha   90.00
_cell.angle_beta   90.00
_cell.angle_gamma   90.00
#
_symmetry.space_group_name_H-M   'P 1'
#
loop_
_entity.id
_entity.type
_entity.pdbx_description
1 polymer ?
#
loop_
_entity_poly.entity_id
_entity_poly.type
_entity_poly.pdbx_seq_one_letter_code
_entity_poly.pdbx_strand_id
1 'polypeptide(L)'
;MGRTNISPDDIYDYGLFLIDKALKTSGSCLKEFRQMPQPIHPSPWDSHLDNSLIAEQLNYDHEFERESAARCTESLNAEQREAFQQAIQSVEEDLGHTFFLDGPGGTGKTYVYTTLCHYLRSQGKIVICVASSGIAALLLPGGRTAHSMFKIPINGLDDGSFCNIPKDSQRAALLRKVDLFI
;
A
#
# COMPACT_ATOMS: atom_id res chain seq x y z
N MET A 1 -0.75 7.18 -22.54
CA MET A 1 -0.45 7.15 -23.98
C MET A 1 1.02 6.75 -24.15
N GLY A 2 1.31 5.56 -24.67
CA GLY A 2 2.68 5.05 -24.80
C GLY A 2 3.38 5.63 -26.03
N ARG A 3 4.61 6.11 -25.87
CA ARG A 3 5.44 6.58 -27.01
C ARG A 3 5.80 5.37 -27.88
N THR A 4 5.45 5.43 -29.16
CA THR A 4 5.66 4.35 -30.15
C THR A 4 7.02 4.42 -30.86
N ASN A 5 7.99 5.14 -30.32
CA ASN A 5 9.36 5.17 -30.85
C ASN A 5 10.36 5.44 -29.71
N ILE A 6 11.00 4.38 -29.21
CA ILE A 6 12.00 4.43 -28.14
C ILE A 6 13.37 4.37 -28.81
N SER A 7 14.19 5.40 -28.66
CA SER A 7 15.56 5.42 -29.22
C SER A 7 16.49 4.50 -28.42
N PRO A 8 17.54 3.91 -29.02
CA PRO A 8 18.61 3.26 -28.27
C PRO A 8 19.22 4.14 -27.18
N ASP A 9 19.29 5.46 -27.40
CA ASP A 9 19.77 6.42 -26.41
C ASP A 9 18.81 6.54 -25.23
N ASP A 10 17.48 6.45 -25.46
CA ASP A 10 16.47 6.44 -24.37
C ASP A 10 16.61 5.18 -23.52
N ILE A 11 16.91 4.03 -24.14
CA ILE A 11 17.14 2.75 -23.44
C ILE A 11 18.40 2.84 -22.58
N TYR A 12 19.47 3.38 -23.14
CA TYR A 12 20.75 3.55 -22.44
C TYR A 12 20.61 4.50 -21.25
N ASP A 13 19.93 5.62 -21.46
CA ASP A 13 19.68 6.63 -20.44
C ASP A 13 18.79 6.10 -19.30
N TYR A 14 17.69 5.41 -19.64
CA TYR A 14 16.84 4.73 -18.66
C TYR A 14 17.61 3.66 -17.87
N GLY A 15 18.53 2.92 -18.53
CA GLY A 15 19.43 1.98 -17.88
C GLY A 15 20.33 2.64 -16.84
N LEU A 16 20.99 3.74 -17.18
CA LEU A 16 21.83 4.52 -16.25
C LEU A 16 21.02 5.05 -15.06
N PHE A 17 19.80 5.50 -15.33
CA PHE A 17 18.88 5.96 -14.30
C PHE A 17 18.47 4.85 -13.31
N LEU A 18 18.16 3.64 -13.81
CA LEU A 18 17.87 2.48 -12.95
C LEU A 18 19.08 2.09 -12.07
N ILE A 19 20.29 2.13 -12.65
CA ILE A 19 21.54 1.85 -11.91
C ILE A 19 21.76 2.90 -10.81
N ASP A 20 21.63 4.19 -11.12
CA ASP A 20 21.77 5.27 -10.13
C ASP A 20 20.74 5.13 -8.99
N LYS A 21 19.49 4.78 -9.31
CA LYS A 21 18.45 4.50 -8.30
C LYS A 21 18.80 3.31 -7.40
N ALA A 22 19.36 2.24 -7.96
CA ALA A 22 19.81 1.08 -7.18
C ALA A 22 20.99 1.43 -6.25
N LEU A 23 21.96 2.22 -6.75
CA LEU A 23 23.10 2.69 -5.96
C LEU A 23 22.66 3.59 -4.78
N LYS A 24 21.70 4.49 -5.01
CA LYS A 24 21.09 5.34 -3.97
C LYS A 24 20.48 4.54 -2.83
N THR A 25 19.92 3.36 -3.13
CA THR A 25 19.38 2.45 -2.11
C THR A 25 20.47 1.90 -1.17
N SER A 26 21.73 1.91 -1.61
CA SER A 26 22.90 1.47 -0.83
C SER A 26 23.73 2.65 -0.30
N GLY A 27 23.20 3.88 -0.36
CA GLY A 27 23.88 5.09 0.13
C GLY A 27 24.99 5.64 -0.77
N SER A 28 25.05 5.20 -2.02
CA SER A 28 26.01 5.67 -3.04
C SER A 28 25.25 6.34 -4.19
N CYS A 29 25.95 6.87 -5.19
CA CYS A 29 25.33 7.36 -6.43
C CYS A 29 26.26 7.20 -7.62
N LEU A 30 25.70 7.19 -8.83
CA LEU A 30 26.46 6.98 -10.06
C LEU A 30 27.52 8.08 -10.28
N LYS A 31 27.34 9.26 -9.70
CA LYS A 31 28.31 10.38 -9.72
C LYS A 31 29.61 10.05 -8.99
N GLU A 32 29.61 9.10 -8.07
CA GLU A 32 30.81 8.66 -7.35
C GLU A 32 31.76 7.85 -8.26
N PHE A 33 31.26 7.32 -9.38
CA PHE A 33 32.03 6.58 -10.37
C PHE A 33 32.44 7.49 -11.53
N ARG A 34 33.60 8.15 -11.42
CA ARG A 34 34.06 9.19 -12.38
C ARG A 34 34.15 8.78 -13.85
N GLN A 35 34.23 7.48 -14.15
CA GLN A 35 34.29 6.96 -15.52
C GLN A 35 32.91 6.58 -16.09
N MET A 36 31.84 6.67 -15.29
CA MET A 36 30.50 6.28 -15.70
C MET A 36 29.72 7.47 -16.28
N PRO A 37 29.08 7.30 -17.45
CA PRO A 37 28.16 8.30 -17.98
C PRO A 37 27.00 8.50 -17.02
N GLN A 38 26.52 9.74 -16.95
CA GLN A 38 25.39 10.11 -16.10
C GLN A 38 24.09 10.04 -16.90
N PRO A 39 22.96 9.72 -16.26
CA PRO A 39 21.66 9.87 -16.91
C PRO A 39 21.46 11.35 -17.28
N ILE A 40 21.21 11.59 -18.56
CA ILE A 40 20.87 12.89 -19.12
C ILE A 40 19.35 12.95 -19.00
N HIS A 41 18.78 13.92 -18.28
CA HIS A 41 17.34 13.91 -17.96
C HIS A 41 16.48 14.79 -18.91
N PRO A 42 16.13 14.39 -20.14
CA PRO A 42 15.13 15.10 -20.94
C PRO A 42 13.69 14.57 -20.70
N SER A 43 13.50 13.46 -19.98
CA SER A 43 12.19 12.82 -19.77
C SER A 43 12.00 12.41 -18.30
N PRO A 44 10.79 12.54 -17.72
CA PRO A 44 10.52 12.13 -16.33
C PRO A 44 10.47 10.61 -16.21
N TRP A 45 11.62 9.94 -16.23
CA TRP A 45 11.70 8.48 -16.04
C TRP A 45 11.09 8.00 -14.71
N ASP A 46 11.03 8.89 -13.71
CA ASP A 46 10.32 8.65 -12.45
C ASP A 46 8.83 8.33 -12.68
N SER A 47 8.18 8.93 -13.68
CA SER A 47 6.77 8.63 -14.02
C SER A 47 6.57 7.21 -14.56
N HIS A 48 7.62 6.57 -15.07
CA HIS A 48 7.60 5.17 -15.49
C HIS A 48 7.97 4.20 -14.35
N LEU A 49 8.40 4.73 -13.21
CA LEU A 49 8.70 4.00 -11.98
C LEU A 49 7.58 4.10 -10.95
N ASP A 50 6.43 4.64 -11.32
CA ASP A 50 5.28 4.69 -10.44
C ASP A 50 4.94 3.28 -9.97
N ASN A 51 4.98 3.11 -8.65
CA ASN A 51 4.57 1.88 -8.02
C ASN A 51 3.06 1.74 -8.25
N SER A 52 2.67 0.94 -9.25
CA SER A 52 1.28 0.75 -9.64
C SER A 52 0.41 0.28 -8.49
N LEU A 53 0.98 -0.46 -7.54
CA LEU A 53 0.27 -0.89 -6.33
C LEU A 53 -0.04 0.29 -5.40
N ILE A 54 0.88 1.25 -5.25
CA ILE A 54 0.62 2.48 -4.50
C ILE A 54 -0.37 3.37 -5.25
N ALA A 55 -0.19 3.54 -6.57
CA ALA A 55 -1.09 4.33 -7.39
C ALA A 55 -2.53 3.79 -7.33
N GLU A 56 -2.71 2.46 -7.38
CA GLU A 56 -4.01 1.81 -7.20
C GLU A 56 -4.65 2.18 -5.84
N GLN A 57 -3.86 2.24 -4.76
CA GLN A 57 -4.37 2.59 -3.43
C GLN A 57 -4.64 4.09 -3.24
N LEU A 58 -4.03 4.96 -4.04
CA LEU A 58 -4.25 6.40 -3.98
C LEU A 58 -5.30 6.90 -5.00
N ASN A 59 -5.74 6.04 -5.91
CA ASN A 59 -6.68 6.39 -6.97
C ASN A 59 -8.15 6.04 -6.61
N TYR A 60 -8.46 5.89 -5.32
CA TYR A 60 -9.86 5.81 -4.87
C TYR A 60 -10.55 7.17 -5.08
N ASP A 61 -11.86 7.14 -5.33
CA ASP A 61 -12.66 8.35 -5.46
C ASP A 61 -12.83 9.00 -4.08
N HIS A 62 -12.03 10.03 -3.81
CA HIS A 62 -12.05 10.73 -2.51
C HIS A 62 -13.41 11.31 -2.13
N GLU A 63 -14.22 11.73 -3.10
CA GLU A 63 -15.54 12.29 -2.81
C GLU A 63 -16.51 11.17 -2.38
N PHE A 64 -16.52 10.06 -3.11
CA PHE A 64 -17.30 8.88 -2.73
C PHE A 64 -16.87 8.31 -1.37
N GLU A 65 -15.55 8.22 -1.13
CA GLU A 65 -14.99 7.74 0.15
C GLU A 65 -15.40 8.67 1.30
N ARG A 66 -15.36 10.00 1.09
CA ARG A 66 -15.77 11.00 2.09
C ARG A 66 -17.26 10.93 2.41
N GLU A 67 -18.12 10.82 1.39
CA GLU A 67 -19.57 10.69 1.59
C GLU A 67 -19.92 9.37 2.30
N SER A 68 -19.26 8.28 1.92
CA SER A 68 -19.44 6.98 2.56
C SER A 68 -18.96 6.99 4.01
N ALA A 69 -17.81 7.63 4.29
CA ALA A 69 -17.32 7.82 5.64
C ALA A 69 -18.31 8.60 6.51
N ALA A 70 -18.80 9.75 6.03
CA ALA A 70 -19.76 10.57 6.76
C ALA A 70 -21.03 9.78 7.13
N ARG A 71 -21.63 9.11 6.14
CA ARG A 71 -22.82 8.26 6.34
C ARG A 71 -22.56 7.14 7.35
N CYS A 72 -21.41 6.47 7.23
CA CYS A 72 -21.09 5.35 8.10
C CYS A 72 -20.83 5.80 9.55
N THR A 73 -20.00 6.83 9.75
CA THR A 73 -19.64 7.36 11.07
C THR A 73 -20.86 7.88 11.84
N GLU A 74 -21.81 8.51 11.16
CA GLU A 74 -23.07 8.96 11.77
C GLU A 74 -23.92 7.80 12.31
N SER A 75 -23.91 6.66 11.61
CA SER A 75 -24.72 5.48 11.95
C SER A 75 -24.06 4.48 12.92
N LEU A 76 -22.79 4.69 13.30
CA LEU A 76 -22.12 3.84 14.29
C LEU A 76 -22.85 3.91 15.64
N ASN A 77 -23.04 2.75 16.26
CA ASN A 77 -23.48 2.70 17.65
C ASN A 77 -22.34 3.13 18.60
N ALA A 78 -22.63 3.28 19.90
CA ALA A 78 -21.68 3.82 20.87
C ALA A 78 -20.36 3.03 20.95
N GLU A 79 -20.43 1.70 21.05
CA GLU A 79 -19.25 0.82 21.17
C GLU A 79 -18.43 0.80 19.87
N GLN A 80 -19.11 0.73 18.71
CA GLN A 80 -18.46 0.80 17.40
C GLN A 80 -17.76 2.15 17.18
N ARG A 81 -18.39 3.25 17.62
CA ARG A 81 -17.84 4.60 17.53
C ARG A 81 -16.59 4.74 18.40
N GLU A 82 -16.62 4.18 19.61
CA GLU A 82 -15.46 4.18 20.49
C GLU A 82 -14.28 3.43 19.85
N ALA A 83 -14.51 2.20 19.34
CA ALA A 83 -13.48 1.43 18.66
C ALA A 83 -12.93 2.16 17.42
N PHE A 84 -13.81 2.76 16.63
CA PHE A 84 -13.43 3.59 15.47
C PHE A 84 -12.54 4.76 15.89
N GLN A 85 -12.93 5.52 16.92
CA GLN A 85 -12.18 6.69 17.39
C GLN A 85 -10.80 6.32 17.92
N GLN A 86 -10.69 5.25 18.71
CA GLN A 86 -9.39 4.78 19.21
C GLN A 86 -8.44 4.37 18.07
N ALA A 87 -8.95 3.67 17.06
CA ALA A 87 -8.17 3.28 15.91
C ALA A 87 -7.73 4.50 15.06
N ILE A 88 -8.63 5.45 14.80
CA ILE A 88 -8.31 6.68 14.07
C ILE A 88 -7.25 7.50 14.82
N GLN A 89 -7.42 7.69 16.12
CA GLN A 89 -6.45 8.42 16.94
C GLN A 89 -5.06 7.78 16.84
N SER A 90 -4.96 6.45 16.96
CA SER A 90 -3.67 5.77 16.83
C SER A 90 -3.02 5.95 15.46
N VAL A 91 -3.80 6.05 14.38
CA VAL A 91 -3.27 6.26 13.03
C VAL A 91 -2.88 7.73 12.81
N GLU A 92 -3.64 8.67 13.34
CA GLU A 92 -3.36 10.11 13.19
C GLU A 92 -2.18 10.58 14.05
N GLU A 93 -2.00 9.99 15.22
CA GLU A 93 -0.89 10.29 16.13
C GLU A 93 0.34 9.38 15.91
N ASP A 94 0.31 8.48 14.92
CA ASP A 94 1.40 7.53 14.59
C ASP A 94 1.88 6.71 15.80
N LEU A 95 0.93 6.26 16.64
CA LEU A 95 1.23 5.55 17.89
C LEU A 95 1.64 4.08 17.68
N GLY A 96 1.34 3.53 16.51
CA GLY A 96 1.67 2.13 16.18
C GLY A 96 0.91 1.09 17.01
N HIS A 97 -0.25 1.42 17.58
CA HIS A 97 -1.04 0.46 18.37
C HIS A 97 -1.63 -0.66 17.50
N THR A 98 -1.75 -1.84 18.10
CA THR A 98 -2.48 -2.98 17.53
C THR A 98 -3.77 -3.20 18.31
N PHE A 99 -4.88 -3.36 17.59
CA PHE A 99 -6.20 -3.56 18.18
C PHE A 99 -6.77 -4.93 17.81
N PHE A 100 -7.54 -5.52 18.72
CA PHE A 100 -8.38 -6.69 18.43
C PHE A 100 -9.84 -6.32 18.71
N LEU A 101 -10.65 -6.22 17.65
CA LEU A 101 -12.06 -5.92 17.77
C LEU A 101 -12.85 -7.22 17.97
N ASP A 102 -13.24 -7.47 19.21
CA ASP A 102 -14.05 -8.64 19.56
C ASP A 102 -15.55 -8.31 19.58
N GLY A 103 -16.37 -9.33 19.31
CA GLY A 103 -17.82 -9.23 19.43
C GLY A 103 -18.51 -10.45 18.83
N PRO A 104 -19.72 -10.80 19.28
CA PRO A 104 -20.53 -11.86 18.68
C PRO A 104 -20.77 -11.69 17.17
N GLY A 105 -21.21 -12.75 16.50
CA GLY A 105 -21.68 -12.67 15.11
C GLY A 105 -22.80 -11.63 14.96
N GLY A 106 -22.78 -10.84 13.88
CA GLY A 106 -23.82 -9.83 13.61
C GLY A 106 -23.64 -8.48 14.32
N THR A 107 -22.59 -8.28 15.14
CA THR A 107 -22.32 -7.00 15.84
C THR A 107 -21.73 -5.89 14.97
N GLY A 108 -21.57 -6.11 13.66
CA GLY A 108 -21.09 -5.09 12.74
C GLY A 108 -19.59 -4.81 12.80
N LYS A 109 -18.74 -5.76 13.20
CA LYS A 109 -17.27 -5.61 13.14
C LYS A 109 -16.77 -5.21 11.74
N THR A 110 -17.27 -5.89 10.71
CA THR A 110 -16.99 -5.54 9.30
C THR A 110 -17.44 -4.12 8.98
N TYR A 111 -18.51 -3.64 9.60
CA TYR A 111 -18.98 -2.26 9.41
C TYR A 111 -17.97 -1.24 9.97
N VAL A 112 -17.39 -1.51 11.14
CA VAL A 112 -16.31 -0.68 11.70
C VAL A 112 -15.09 -0.67 10.78
N TYR A 113 -14.64 -1.83 10.31
CA TYR A 113 -13.52 -1.94 9.37
C TYR A 113 -13.76 -1.16 8.08
N THR A 114 -14.94 -1.32 7.47
CA THR A 114 -15.34 -0.58 6.27
C THR A 114 -15.38 0.93 6.53
N THR A 115 -15.84 1.36 7.71
CA THR A 115 -15.88 2.77 8.09
C THR A 115 -14.47 3.36 8.23
N LEU A 116 -13.53 2.62 8.84
CA LEU A 116 -12.11 3.00 8.91
C LEU A 116 -11.50 3.16 7.52
N CYS A 117 -11.78 2.22 6.61
CA CYS A 117 -11.31 2.29 5.23
C CYS A 117 -11.80 3.57 4.54
N HIS A 118 -13.11 3.83 4.57
CA HIS A 118 -13.68 5.00 3.92
C HIS A 118 -13.11 6.30 4.48
N TYR A 119 -13.03 6.40 5.81
CA TYR A 119 -12.52 7.58 6.47
C TYR A 119 -11.07 7.88 6.07
N LEU A 120 -10.17 6.90 6.21
CA LEU A 120 -8.74 7.10 5.94
C LEU A 120 -8.45 7.27 4.44
N ARG A 121 -9.14 6.53 3.56
CA ARG A 121 -8.99 6.70 2.11
C ARG A 121 -9.48 8.06 1.63
N SER A 122 -10.53 8.61 2.23
CA SER A 122 -10.97 9.97 1.92
C SER A 122 -9.89 11.02 2.22
N GLN A 123 -9.01 10.76 3.20
CA GLN A 123 -7.85 11.58 3.54
C GLN A 123 -6.60 11.28 2.69
N GLY A 124 -6.69 10.35 1.72
CA GLY A 124 -5.55 9.92 0.89
C GLY A 124 -4.54 9.03 1.60
N LYS A 125 -4.94 8.37 2.69
CA LYS A 125 -4.14 7.35 3.37
C LYS A 125 -4.32 5.99 2.72
N ILE A 126 -3.30 5.15 2.80
CA ILE A 126 -3.26 3.80 2.24
C ILE A 126 -3.71 2.80 3.31
N VAL A 127 -4.89 2.21 3.08
CA VAL A 127 -5.46 1.15 3.93
C VAL A 127 -5.50 -0.18 3.18
N ILE A 128 -4.84 -1.20 3.73
CA ILE A 128 -4.80 -2.55 3.16
C ILE A 128 -5.64 -3.51 3.99
N CYS A 129 -6.73 -3.99 3.38
CA CYS A 129 -7.61 -4.99 3.96
C CYS A 129 -7.11 -6.41 3.64
N VAL A 130 -6.86 -7.19 4.67
CA VAL A 130 -6.36 -8.56 4.56
C VAL A 130 -7.29 -9.52 5.29
N ALA A 131 -7.61 -10.64 4.66
CA ALA A 131 -8.35 -11.71 5.31
C ALA A 131 -7.67 -13.07 5.14
N SER A 132 -7.99 -14.03 5.99
CA SER A 132 -7.47 -15.40 5.89
C SER A 132 -8.04 -16.16 4.69
N SER A 133 -9.31 -15.91 4.34
CA SER A 133 -10.01 -16.58 3.23
C SER A 133 -10.44 -15.59 2.13
N GLY A 134 -10.61 -16.11 0.91
CA GLY A 134 -11.08 -15.31 -0.22
C GLY A 134 -12.48 -14.73 0.01
N ILE A 135 -13.38 -15.52 0.61
CA ILE A 135 -14.75 -15.07 0.90
C ILE A 135 -14.76 -13.92 1.92
N ALA A 136 -13.93 -14.01 2.96
CA ALA A 136 -13.81 -12.92 3.93
C ALA A 136 -13.19 -11.67 3.31
N ALA A 137 -12.21 -11.82 2.40
CA ALA A 137 -11.59 -10.70 1.71
C ALA A 137 -12.62 -9.93 0.84
N LEU A 138 -13.58 -10.62 0.21
CA LEU A 138 -14.64 -9.98 -0.58
C LEU A 138 -15.57 -9.09 0.24
N LEU A 139 -15.66 -9.31 1.56
CA LEU A 139 -16.47 -8.48 2.45
C LEU A 139 -15.76 -7.17 2.85
N LEU A 140 -14.46 -7.04 2.57
CA LEU A 140 -13.68 -5.86 2.88
C LEU A 140 -13.42 -5.02 1.62
N PRO A 141 -13.50 -3.68 1.69
CA PRO A 141 -13.23 -2.80 0.55
C PRO A 141 -11.81 -3.00 -0.02
N GLY A 142 -11.71 -3.55 -1.23
CA GLY A 142 -10.43 -3.86 -1.87
C GLY A 142 -9.66 -5.01 -1.19
N GLY A 143 -10.36 -5.86 -0.43
CA GLY A 143 -9.76 -6.92 0.37
C GLY A 143 -8.98 -7.95 -0.45
N ARG A 144 -7.88 -8.42 0.13
CA ARG A 144 -7.00 -9.46 -0.43
C ARG A 144 -6.78 -10.55 0.62
N THR A 145 -6.46 -11.77 0.18
CA THR A 145 -6.09 -12.81 1.15
C THR A 145 -4.68 -12.57 1.68
N ALA A 146 -4.41 -12.94 2.94
CA ALA A 146 -3.08 -12.84 3.55
C ALA A 146 -2.00 -13.52 2.69
N HIS A 147 -2.33 -14.70 2.14
CA HIS A 147 -1.49 -15.42 1.20
C HIS A 147 -1.09 -14.57 -0.01
N SER A 148 -2.06 -13.90 -0.63
CA SER A 148 -1.81 -13.08 -1.81
C SER A 148 -1.09 -11.75 -1.49
N MET A 149 -1.45 -11.12 -0.37
CA MET A 149 -0.93 -9.82 0.03
C MET A 149 0.52 -9.93 0.51
N PHE A 150 0.80 -10.91 1.37
CA PHE A 150 2.11 -11.10 1.97
C PHE A 150 2.99 -12.12 1.23
N LYS A 151 2.50 -12.76 0.16
CA LYS A 151 3.24 -13.80 -0.58
C LYS A 151 3.69 -14.94 0.33
N ILE A 152 2.76 -15.41 1.16
CA ILE A 152 2.96 -16.55 2.05
C ILE A 152 3.05 -17.83 1.19
N PRO A 153 4.11 -18.64 1.33
CA PRO A 153 4.21 -19.94 0.65
C PRO A 153 3.04 -20.86 1.01
N ILE A 154 2.51 -21.60 0.03
CA ILE A 154 1.37 -22.52 0.25
C ILE A 154 1.85 -23.94 0.60
N ASN A 155 3.02 -24.34 0.10
CA ASN A 155 3.56 -25.69 0.25
C ASN A 155 4.84 -25.67 1.08
N GLY A 156 5.02 -26.69 1.92
CA GLY A 156 6.28 -26.91 2.64
C GLY A 156 6.59 -25.83 3.68
N LEU A 157 5.57 -25.32 4.38
CA LEU A 157 5.77 -24.39 5.48
C LEU A 157 6.46 -25.10 6.65
N ASP A 158 7.56 -24.50 7.11
CA ASP A 158 8.36 -24.88 8.27
C ASP A 158 8.83 -23.62 9.03
N ASP A 159 9.58 -23.81 10.11
CA ASP A 159 10.09 -22.71 10.94
C ASP A 159 11.07 -21.77 10.20
N GLY A 160 11.60 -22.19 9.06
CA GLY A 160 12.48 -21.41 8.18
C GLY A 160 11.74 -20.73 7.02
N SER A 161 10.42 -20.80 6.98
CA SER A 161 9.62 -20.24 5.90
C SER A 161 9.43 -18.72 6.05
N PHE A 162 9.63 -17.99 4.96
CA PHE A 162 9.49 -16.54 4.91
C PHE A 162 8.54 -16.09 3.81
N CYS A 163 7.90 -14.94 4.01
CA CYS A 163 7.12 -14.25 2.99
C CYS A 163 8.03 -13.84 1.81
N ASN A 164 7.67 -14.22 0.59
CA ASN A 164 8.49 -13.94 -0.60
C ASN A 164 8.27 -12.50 -1.12
N ILE A 165 8.79 -11.53 -0.37
CA ILE A 165 8.73 -10.10 -0.70
C ILE A 165 10.14 -9.50 -0.70
N PRO A 166 10.77 -9.35 -1.87
CA PRO A 166 12.06 -8.67 -1.99
C PRO A 166 11.98 -7.22 -1.50
N LYS A 167 13.02 -6.74 -0.82
CA LYS A 167 13.09 -5.40 -0.18
C LYS A 167 12.88 -4.23 -1.15
N ASP A 168 13.29 -4.42 -2.39
CA ASP A 168 13.26 -3.50 -3.53
C ASP A 168 12.03 -3.68 -4.43
N SER A 169 11.15 -4.63 -4.11
CA SER A 169 9.92 -4.85 -4.86
C SER A 169 8.90 -3.72 -4.64
N GLN A 170 8.03 -3.51 -5.63
CA GLN A 170 6.86 -2.62 -5.51
C GLN A 170 5.99 -2.95 -4.30
N ARG A 171 5.83 -4.24 -3.96
CA ARG A 171 5.05 -4.66 -2.79
C ARG A 171 5.71 -4.23 -1.49
N ALA A 172 7.03 -4.36 -1.35
CA ALA A 172 7.74 -3.86 -0.17
C ALA A 172 7.60 -2.33 -0.05
N ALA A 173 7.68 -1.61 -1.16
CA ALA A 173 7.44 -0.17 -1.18
C ALA A 173 6.01 0.20 -0.79
N LEU A 174 5.00 -0.57 -1.22
CA LEU A 174 3.61 -0.40 -0.76
C LEU A 174 3.51 -0.62 0.74
N LEU A 175 4.02 -1.75 1.27
CA LEU A 175 3.92 -2.10 2.69
C LEU A 175 4.55 -1.03 3.61
N ARG A 176 5.62 -0.37 3.18
CA ARG A 176 6.24 0.76 3.91
C ARG A 176 5.42 2.06 3.90
N LYS A 177 4.40 2.14 3.05
CA LYS A 177 3.54 3.31 2.87
C LYS A 177 2.13 3.08 3.42
N VAL A 178 1.83 1.90 3.95
CA VAL A 178 0.53 1.59 4.53
C VAL A 178 0.37 2.32 5.85
N ASP A 179 -0.74 3.04 6.00
CA ASP A 179 -1.11 3.75 7.23
C ASP A 179 -1.92 2.84 8.17
N LEU A 180 -2.68 1.88 7.61
CA LEU A 180 -3.45 0.91 8.38
C LEU A 180 -3.56 -0.44 7.67
N PHE A 181 -3.30 -1.52 8.39
CA PHE A 181 -3.71 -2.87 8.02
C PHE A 181 -5.00 -3.24 8.77
N ILE A 182 -5.95 -3.81 8.05
CA ILE A 182 -7.16 -4.44 8.61
C ILE A 182 -7.07 -5.94 8.38
#